data_AF-A0A2P7SID1-F1
#
_entry.id   AF-A0A2P7SID1-F1
#
_cell.length_a   1.000
_cell.length_b   1.000
_cell.length_c   1.000
_cell.angle_alpha   90.00
_cell.angle_beta   90.00
_cell.angle_gamma   90.00
#
_symmetry.space_group_name_H-M   'P 1'
#
loop_
_entity.id
_entity.type
_entity.pdbx_description
1 polymer ?
#
loop_
_entity_poly.entity_id
_entity_poly.type
_entity_poly.pdbx_seq_one_letter_code
_entity_poly.pdbx_strand_id
1 'polypeptide(L)'
;MAPALYTGARTAIETVGDREEKPDRATVDANKVCVQLPVEKTGAMMAFRAVQWKRNLNKIPQTVTTSLADIKTDLVVAAVTKLIRPSEIRSTYRHLAFPSQKGEVQTSLPSLDMGKYSTRNQHGWDVVRRDLPMITKTYYWETPNFGDASTYGTHLHYQDREVFQREFHEPRMYRLTIEMLRDGAGGDNPSAYRVALDHQLDRGTPAFDQELLFMLNLLQENVGAAGVFSSGASREDYLGTLHLDWQVFPPGNQAEIVRAMAGGRRASREEEAIVTNRVALFSRLRPRAFLRGSGGLSSYVGAQYADDLVVFENIKYGNALYILYDNWEEVSQRSRLELLRGTDVSFDRVVHAEGWEGIFQRILQKEKRRRRIRD
;
A
#
# COMPACT_ATOMS: atom_id res chain seq x y z
N MET A 1 -71.22 -39.92 -8.37
CA MET A 1 -70.90 -38.50 -8.10
C MET A 1 -70.26 -37.93 -9.37
N ALA A 2 -70.93 -36.95 -9.98
CA ALA A 2 -70.38 -36.13 -11.07
C ALA A 2 -69.34 -35.13 -10.52
N PRO A 3 -68.75 -34.22 -11.34
CA PRO A 3 -67.90 -34.40 -12.52
C PRO A 3 -66.59 -33.56 -12.36
N ALA A 4 -65.62 -33.54 -13.28
CA ALA A 4 -65.47 -32.49 -14.31
C ALA A 4 -64.18 -32.80 -15.12
N LEU A 5 -64.29 -33.16 -16.40
CA LEU A 5 -64.34 -32.30 -17.60
C LEU A 5 -62.95 -31.95 -18.14
N TYR A 6 -62.58 -32.76 -19.12
CA TYR A 6 -61.53 -32.59 -20.12
C TYR A 6 -62.10 -31.72 -21.27
N THR A 7 -61.38 -30.68 -21.67
CA THR A 7 -61.54 -29.96 -22.95
C THR A 7 -60.18 -30.03 -23.65
N GLY A 8 -60.03 -30.35 -24.93
CA GLY A 8 -60.95 -30.20 -26.05
C GLY A 8 -60.21 -29.36 -27.10
N ALA A 9 -59.74 -30.02 -28.14
CA ALA A 9 -58.81 -29.56 -29.19
C ALA A 9 -59.29 -28.36 -30.02
N ARG A 10 -58.34 -27.73 -30.74
CA ARG A 10 -58.55 -27.25 -32.13
C ARG A 10 -57.21 -27.06 -32.85
N THR A 11 -56.95 -27.93 -33.82
CA THR A 11 -55.95 -27.77 -34.89
C THR A 11 -56.66 -28.17 -36.18
N ALA A 12 -56.63 -27.30 -37.20
CA ALA A 12 -56.99 -27.58 -38.60
C ALA A 12 -55.73 -27.20 -39.41
N ILE A 13 -55.01 -28.14 -40.05
CA ILE A 13 -55.25 -28.81 -41.35
C ILE A 13 -55.27 -27.76 -42.50
N GLU A 14 -54.10 -27.50 -43.09
CA GLU A 14 -53.64 -27.89 -44.46
C GLU A 14 -54.12 -26.90 -45.55
N THR A 15 -53.25 -26.36 -46.42
CA THR A 15 -52.73 -27.12 -47.57
C THR A 15 -51.36 -26.68 -48.12
N VAL A 16 -50.76 -27.68 -48.76
CA VAL A 16 -49.46 -27.83 -49.42
C VAL A 16 -49.38 -27.10 -50.78
N GLY A 17 -48.17 -26.72 -51.17
CA GLY A 17 -47.79 -26.36 -52.54
C GLY A 17 -46.27 -26.30 -52.71
N ASP A 18 -45.68 -27.44 -53.10
CA ASP A 18 -44.26 -27.69 -53.35
C ASP A 18 -43.59 -26.78 -54.39
N ARG A 19 -42.30 -26.50 -54.21
CA ARG A 19 -41.30 -26.50 -55.30
C ARG A 19 -39.87 -26.69 -54.78
N GLU A 20 -39.17 -27.57 -55.49
CA GLU A 20 -37.90 -28.24 -55.23
C GLU A 20 -36.61 -27.37 -55.25
N GLU A 21 -35.65 -27.84 -54.44
CA GLU A 21 -34.18 -27.98 -54.65
C GLU A 21 -33.31 -26.81 -55.18
N LYS A 22 -32.34 -26.38 -54.38
CA LYS A 22 -30.98 -27.00 -54.30
C LYS A 22 -30.12 -26.40 -53.17
N PRO A 23 -29.24 -27.20 -52.54
CA PRO A 23 -28.30 -26.74 -51.53
C PRO A 23 -26.95 -26.36 -52.17
N ASP A 24 -26.26 -25.35 -51.66
CA ASP A 24 -24.80 -25.32 -51.88
C ASP A 24 -24.00 -24.57 -50.81
N ARG A 25 -23.04 -25.32 -50.27
CA ARG A 25 -21.71 -24.95 -49.78
C ARG A 25 -21.59 -23.97 -48.63
N ALA A 26 -21.60 -24.56 -47.44
CA ALA A 26 -20.68 -24.18 -46.39
C ALA A 26 -19.24 -24.50 -46.83
N THR A 27 -18.50 -23.48 -47.29
CA THR A 27 -17.04 -23.49 -47.25
C THR A 27 -16.61 -22.91 -45.91
N VAL A 28 -16.16 -23.80 -45.03
CA VAL A 28 -15.42 -23.46 -43.82
C VAL A 28 -14.03 -23.01 -44.27
N ASP A 29 -13.80 -21.71 -44.34
CA ASP A 29 -12.46 -21.17 -44.45
C ASP A 29 -11.98 -20.76 -43.05
N ALA A 30 -11.23 -21.68 -42.46
CA ALA A 30 -10.49 -21.47 -41.25
C ALA A 30 -9.24 -20.64 -41.59
N ASN A 31 -9.33 -19.31 -41.48
CA ASN A 31 -8.22 -18.46 -41.03
C ASN A 31 -8.63 -16.98 -40.98
N LYS A 32 -8.17 -16.30 -39.92
CA LYS A 32 -8.17 -14.86 -39.71
C LYS A 32 -9.53 -14.19 -39.48
N VAL A 33 -10.04 -14.33 -38.27
CA VAL A 33 -10.87 -13.27 -37.67
C VAL A 33 -9.96 -12.41 -36.80
N CYS A 34 -9.38 -11.36 -37.38
CA CYS A 34 -8.89 -10.23 -36.60
C CYS A 34 -10.13 -9.38 -36.27
N VAL A 35 -10.86 -9.74 -35.21
CA VAL A 35 -11.95 -8.90 -34.69
C VAL A 35 -11.30 -7.60 -34.23
N GLN A 36 -11.39 -6.55 -35.04
CA GLN A 36 -11.28 -5.18 -34.55
C GLN A 36 -12.51 -4.95 -33.68
N LEU A 37 -12.39 -5.28 -32.39
CA LEU A 37 -13.33 -4.80 -31.39
C LEU A 37 -13.29 -3.26 -31.47
N PRO A 38 -14.46 -2.59 -31.53
CA PRO A 38 -14.49 -1.14 -31.49
C PRO A 38 -13.84 -0.70 -30.19
N VAL A 39 -12.74 0.04 -30.29
CA VAL A 39 -12.18 0.75 -29.15
C VAL A 39 -13.18 1.85 -28.83
N GLU A 40 -14.15 1.54 -27.97
CA GLU A 40 -14.87 2.56 -27.24
C GLU A 40 -13.83 3.40 -26.52
N LYS A 41 -13.53 4.57 -27.09
CA LYS A 41 -12.92 5.65 -26.32
C LYS A 41 -13.98 6.15 -25.35
N THR A 42 -14.24 5.40 -24.29
CA THR A 42 -14.79 5.94 -23.05
C THR A 42 -13.72 6.85 -22.45
N GLY A 43 -13.59 8.04 -23.02
CA GLY A 43 -12.71 9.12 -22.58
C GLY A 43 -13.19 9.82 -21.32
N ALA A 44 -13.87 9.11 -20.40
CA ALA A 44 -13.95 9.56 -19.03
C ALA A 44 -12.64 9.14 -18.38
N MET A 45 -11.71 10.09 -18.21
CA MET A 45 -10.56 9.89 -17.33
C MET A 45 -11.14 9.43 -15.98
N MET A 46 -10.99 8.15 -15.63
CA MET A 46 -11.46 7.68 -14.33
C MET A 46 -10.74 8.51 -13.27
N ALA A 47 -11.51 9.33 -12.54
CA ALA A 47 -10.97 10.06 -11.42
C ALA A 47 -10.56 9.03 -10.36
N PHE A 48 -9.25 8.87 -10.16
CA PHE A 48 -8.75 7.95 -9.13
C PHE A 48 -9.27 8.35 -7.76
N ARG A 49 -9.57 7.35 -6.92
CA ARG A 49 -10.02 7.53 -5.55
C ARG A 49 -9.08 8.47 -4.78
N ALA A 50 -9.66 9.41 -4.04
CA ALA A 50 -8.90 10.28 -3.16
C ALA A 50 -8.26 9.47 -2.02
N VAL A 51 -6.96 9.63 -1.84
CA VAL A 51 -6.18 8.96 -0.79
C VAL A 51 -5.46 10.00 0.06
N GLN A 52 -5.20 9.68 1.33
CA GLN A 52 -4.56 10.59 2.29
C GLN A 52 -3.02 10.61 2.19
N TRP A 53 -2.47 9.83 1.26
CA TRP A 53 -1.03 9.65 1.08
C TRP A 53 -0.60 10.00 -0.35
N LYS A 54 0.72 10.12 -0.55
CA LYS A 54 1.30 10.23 -1.89
C LYS A 54 1.07 8.93 -2.64
N ARG A 55 0.38 8.98 -3.77
CA ARG A 55 -0.04 7.80 -4.52
C ARG A 55 1.12 7.00 -5.16
N ASN A 56 2.11 7.70 -5.71
CA ASN A 56 3.16 7.05 -6.52
C ASN A 56 4.59 7.38 -6.08
N LEU A 57 5.46 6.40 -6.27
CA LEU A 57 6.90 6.45 -6.11
C LEU A 57 7.56 6.59 -7.48
N ASN A 58 8.49 7.53 -7.60
CA ASN A 58 9.24 7.76 -8.84
C ASN A 58 10.49 6.87 -8.95
N LYS A 59 10.99 6.39 -7.81
CA LYS A 59 12.15 5.51 -7.67
C LYS A 59 12.00 4.67 -6.41
N ILE A 60 12.77 3.59 -6.31
CA ILE A 60 12.81 2.75 -5.10
C ILE A 60 13.24 3.63 -3.91
N PRO A 61 12.49 3.67 -2.79
CA PRO A 61 12.85 4.46 -1.62
C PRO A 61 14.15 3.95 -0.96
N GLN A 62 14.94 4.87 -0.39
CA GLN A 62 16.19 4.51 0.28
C GLN A 62 15.99 3.49 1.40
N THR A 63 14.87 3.57 2.12
CA THR A 63 14.50 2.61 3.17
C THR A 63 14.40 1.19 2.62
N VAL A 64 13.79 1.02 1.45
CA VAL A 64 13.69 -0.27 0.76
C VAL A 64 15.06 -0.74 0.28
N THR A 65 15.89 0.15 -0.27
CA THR A 65 17.26 -0.19 -0.67
C THR A 65 18.12 -0.66 0.52
N THR A 66 17.98 -0.03 1.69
CA THR A 66 18.65 -0.49 2.92
C THR A 66 18.14 -1.87 3.33
N SER A 67 16.83 -2.10 3.36
CA SER A 67 16.27 -3.41 3.67
C SER A 67 16.73 -4.51 2.69
N LEU A 68 16.86 -4.20 1.40
CA LEU A 68 17.40 -5.13 0.40
C LEU A 68 18.87 -5.52 0.66
N ALA A 69 19.66 -4.59 1.20
CA ALA A 69 21.07 -4.86 1.53
C ALA A 69 21.19 -5.85 2.70
N ASP A 70 20.24 -5.80 3.64
CA ASP A 70 20.21 -6.68 4.81
C ASP A 70 19.67 -8.09 4.48
N ILE A 71 18.85 -8.22 3.43
CA ILE A 71 18.31 -9.51 2.98
C ILE A 71 19.42 -10.31 2.29
N LYS A 72 19.72 -11.49 2.84
CA LYS A 72 20.76 -12.40 2.32
C LYS A 72 20.29 -13.31 1.18
N THR A 73 18.98 -13.46 1.00
CA THR A 73 18.40 -14.33 -0.03
C THR A 73 18.21 -13.58 -1.35
N ASP A 74 18.23 -14.33 -2.46
CA ASP A 74 17.99 -13.78 -3.80
C ASP A 74 16.50 -13.52 -4.05
N LEU A 75 15.63 -14.32 -3.42
CA LEU A 75 14.17 -14.18 -3.54
C LEU A 75 13.62 -13.24 -2.47
N VAL A 76 12.88 -12.22 -2.91
CA VAL A 76 12.23 -11.22 -2.06
C VAL A 76 10.76 -11.07 -2.40
N VAL A 77 9.99 -10.50 -1.48
CA VAL A 77 8.56 -10.19 -1.68
C VAL A 77 8.30 -8.73 -1.34
N ALA A 78 7.53 -8.04 -2.18
CA ALA A 78 7.04 -6.71 -1.84
C ALA A 78 5.92 -6.85 -0.81
N ALA A 79 6.19 -6.39 0.41
CA ALA A 79 5.26 -6.49 1.53
C ALA A 79 5.49 -5.37 2.55
N VAL A 80 4.45 -5.07 3.32
CA VAL A 80 4.47 -4.14 4.44
C VAL A 80 3.67 -4.69 5.60
N THR A 81 4.06 -4.33 6.82
CA THR A 81 3.25 -4.56 8.02
C THR A 81 2.61 -3.24 8.43
N LYS A 82 1.31 -3.24 8.71
CA LYS A 82 0.58 -2.05 9.20
C LYS A 82 -0.29 -2.38 10.39
N LEU A 83 -0.34 -1.46 11.34
CA LEU A 83 -1.39 -1.37 12.34
C LEU A 83 -2.60 -0.64 11.72
N ILE A 84 -3.74 -1.30 11.68
CA ILE A 84 -4.97 -0.77 11.06
C ILE A 84 -6.14 -0.97 12.01
N ARG A 85 -6.87 0.11 12.27
CA ARG A 85 -8.08 0.10 13.10
C ARG A 85 -9.28 -0.42 12.31
N PRO A 86 -10.25 -1.08 12.96
CA PRO A 86 -11.52 -1.45 12.33
C PRO A 86 -12.25 -0.28 11.66
N SER A 87 -12.17 0.93 12.22
CA SER A 87 -12.73 2.16 11.63
C SER A 87 -12.05 2.58 10.32
N GLU A 88 -10.73 2.37 10.20
CA GLU A 88 -9.96 2.65 8.99
C GLU A 88 -10.27 1.65 7.87
N ILE A 89 -10.56 0.38 8.21
CA ILE A 89 -11.02 -0.63 7.25
C ILE A 89 -12.34 -0.20 6.61
N ARG A 90 -13.30 0.28 7.41
CA ARG A 90 -14.62 0.73 6.92
C ARG A 90 -14.57 2.05 6.13
N SER A 91 -13.52 2.84 6.30
CA SER A 91 -13.36 4.16 5.66
C SER A 91 -12.26 4.11 4.60
N THR A 92 -11.02 4.34 5.02
CA THR A 92 -9.82 4.49 4.18
C THR A 92 -9.53 3.27 3.30
N TYR A 93 -9.66 2.05 3.85
CA TYR A 93 -9.28 0.82 3.15
C TYR A 93 -10.48 -0.03 2.71
N ARG A 94 -11.67 0.58 2.56
CA ARG A 94 -12.92 -0.14 2.21
C ARG A 94 -12.88 -0.89 0.87
N HIS A 95 -11.90 -0.60 0.01
CA HIS A 95 -11.68 -1.30 -1.27
C HIS A 95 -10.89 -2.60 -1.12
N LEU A 96 -10.34 -2.89 0.06
CA LEU A 96 -9.58 -4.10 0.34
C LEU A 96 -10.39 -5.05 1.21
N ALA A 97 -10.19 -6.35 1.01
CA ALA A 97 -10.77 -7.39 1.84
C ALA A 97 -9.82 -7.72 2.99
N PHE A 98 -10.14 -7.23 4.19
CA PHE A 98 -9.39 -7.57 5.39
C PHE A 98 -9.93 -8.86 6.04
N PRO A 99 -9.07 -9.79 6.47
CA PRO A 99 -9.47 -10.96 7.24
C PRO A 99 -10.07 -10.55 8.59
N SER A 100 -10.97 -11.37 9.12
CA SER A 100 -11.63 -11.11 10.41
C SER A 100 -10.96 -11.85 11.57
N GLN A 101 -10.15 -12.87 11.30
CA GLN A 101 -9.51 -13.70 12.32
C GLN A 101 -7.99 -13.74 12.16
N LYS A 102 -7.28 -13.89 13.28
CA LYS A 102 -5.82 -14.05 13.29
C LYS A 102 -5.41 -15.27 12.46
N GLY A 103 -4.46 -15.09 11.56
CA GLY A 103 -3.94 -16.11 10.66
C GLY A 103 -4.80 -16.39 9.43
N GLU A 104 -5.98 -15.78 9.33
CA GLU A 104 -6.76 -15.79 8.09
C GLU A 104 -6.08 -14.90 7.06
N VAL A 105 -6.13 -15.35 5.80
CA VAL A 105 -5.54 -14.68 4.65
C VAL A 105 -6.63 -14.38 3.64
N GLN A 106 -6.70 -13.13 3.19
CA GLN A 106 -7.60 -12.68 2.13
C GLN A 106 -6.80 -12.19 0.93
N THR A 107 -7.21 -12.55 -0.28
CA THR A 107 -6.47 -12.21 -1.50
C THR A 107 -7.37 -11.60 -2.57
N SER A 108 -7.08 -10.37 -3.00
CA SER A 108 -7.87 -9.63 -3.98
C SER A 108 -7.01 -8.92 -5.04
N LEU A 109 -7.58 -8.66 -6.20
CA LEU A 109 -6.95 -7.77 -7.19
C LEU A 109 -7.08 -6.30 -6.73
N PRO A 110 -6.02 -5.48 -6.87
CA PRO A 110 -6.10 -4.04 -6.62
C PRO A 110 -7.19 -3.38 -7.48
N SER A 111 -8.09 -2.59 -6.89
CA SER A 111 -9.15 -1.92 -7.65
C SER A 111 -8.58 -0.92 -8.68
N LEU A 112 -9.17 -0.88 -9.88
CA LEU A 112 -8.71 -0.04 -11.00
C LEU A 112 -8.70 1.47 -10.67
N ASP A 113 -9.59 1.90 -9.77
CA ASP A 113 -9.75 3.30 -9.35
C ASP A 113 -8.68 3.76 -8.35
N MET A 114 -7.80 2.88 -7.87
CA MET A 114 -6.77 3.26 -6.88
C MET A 114 -5.60 4.05 -7.48
N GLY A 115 -5.29 3.82 -8.75
CA GLY A 115 -4.21 4.53 -9.41
C GLY A 115 -3.72 3.90 -10.71
N LYS A 116 -2.69 4.56 -11.26
CA LYS A 116 -2.09 4.20 -12.54
C LYS A 116 -1.50 2.79 -12.52
N TYR A 117 -0.86 2.39 -11.43
CA TYR A 117 -0.24 1.06 -11.34
C TYR A 117 -1.28 -0.03 -11.14
N SER A 118 -2.35 0.21 -10.37
CA SER A 118 -3.50 -0.70 -10.29
C SER A 118 -4.17 -0.89 -11.65
N THR A 119 -4.35 0.18 -12.45
CA THR A 119 -4.86 0.05 -13.83
C THR A 119 -3.90 -0.78 -14.70
N ARG A 120 -2.60 -0.44 -14.68
CA ARG A 120 -1.57 -1.16 -15.45
C ARG A 120 -1.46 -2.64 -15.07
N ASN A 121 -1.64 -2.96 -13.79
CA ASN A 121 -1.56 -4.32 -13.30
C ASN A 121 -2.61 -5.22 -13.94
N GLN A 122 -3.81 -4.69 -14.22
CA GLN A 122 -4.90 -5.45 -14.82
C GLN A 122 -5.01 -5.30 -16.34
N HIS A 123 -4.67 -4.13 -16.90
CA HIS A 123 -4.89 -3.82 -18.32
C HIS A 123 -3.60 -3.74 -19.14
N GLY A 124 -2.42 -3.80 -18.50
CA GLY A 124 -1.15 -3.53 -19.17
C GLY A 124 -0.98 -2.06 -19.54
N TRP A 125 0.03 -1.75 -20.35
CA TRP A 125 0.19 -0.42 -20.95
C TRP A 125 1.10 -0.42 -22.17
N ASP A 126 0.88 0.55 -23.05
CA ASP A 126 1.83 0.85 -24.13
C ASP A 126 2.88 1.88 -23.70
N VAL A 127 4.10 1.69 -24.17
CA VAL A 127 5.18 2.68 -24.18
C VAL A 127 5.49 3.04 -25.62
N VAL A 128 5.50 4.33 -25.93
CA VAL A 128 5.96 4.81 -27.24
C VAL A 128 7.49 4.85 -27.23
N ARG A 129 8.12 4.01 -28.05
CA ARG A 129 9.58 3.86 -28.18
C ARG A 129 10.13 4.94 -29.11
N ARG A 130 10.31 6.14 -28.57
CA ARG A 130 10.90 7.30 -29.27
C ARG A 130 12.40 7.19 -29.48
N ASP A 131 13.03 6.24 -28.79
CA ASP A 131 14.44 5.88 -28.88
C ASP A 131 14.76 5.00 -30.10
N LEU A 132 13.75 4.38 -30.71
CA LEU A 132 13.87 3.57 -31.91
C LEU A 132 13.54 4.38 -33.17
N PRO A 133 14.07 3.98 -34.36
CA PRO A 133 13.68 4.60 -35.62
C PRO A 133 12.17 4.43 -35.84
N MET A 134 11.58 5.43 -36.51
CA MET A 134 10.20 5.35 -36.96
C MET A 134 10.05 4.21 -37.98
N ILE A 135 8.84 3.64 -38.04
CA ILE A 135 8.48 2.63 -39.01
C ILE A 135 7.33 3.15 -39.87
N THR A 136 7.31 2.75 -41.14
CA THR A 136 6.18 2.99 -42.03
C THR A 136 5.01 2.10 -41.61
N LYS A 137 3.86 2.71 -41.32
CA LYS A 137 2.61 2.00 -41.06
C LYS A 137 1.54 2.45 -42.04
N THR A 138 0.95 1.48 -42.74
CA THR A 138 -0.22 1.70 -43.60
C THR A 138 -1.48 1.77 -42.77
N TYR A 139 -2.21 2.87 -42.89
CA TYR A 139 -3.56 3.03 -42.35
C TYR A 139 -4.56 2.86 -43.48
N TYR A 140 -5.68 2.21 -43.21
CA TYR A 140 -6.76 2.09 -44.18
C TYR A 140 -8.10 2.43 -43.53
N TRP A 141 -9.01 3.01 -44.32
CA TRP A 141 -10.38 3.31 -43.89
C TRP A 141 -11.30 3.33 -45.09
N GLU A 142 -12.58 3.10 -44.85
CA GLU A 142 -13.61 3.16 -45.89
C GLU A 142 -14.41 4.46 -45.81
N THR A 143 -14.68 5.06 -46.96
CA THR A 143 -15.56 6.23 -47.07
C THR A 143 -16.78 5.87 -47.92
N PRO A 144 -18.01 6.28 -47.52
CA PRO A 144 -19.19 6.15 -48.36
C PRO A 144 -19.03 6.82 -49.72
N ASN A 145 -19.40 6.12 -50.78
CA ASN A 145 -19.43 6.72 -52.11
C ASN A 145 -20.55 7.76 -52.16
N PHE A 146 -20.21 9.00 -52.52
CA PHE A 146 -21.13 10.14 -52.57
C PHE A 146 -21.92 10.38 -51.27
N GLY A 147 -21.38 9.96 -50.11
CA GLY A 147 -22.05 10.11 -48.82
C GLY A 147 -23.14 9.08 -48.52
N ASP A 148 -23.39 8.11 -49.41
CA ASP A 148 -24.39 7.05 -49.21
C ASP A 148 -23.79 5.66 -49.48
N ALA A 149 -23.35 5.02 -48.40
CA ALA A 149 -22.77 3.70 -48.44
C ALA A 149 -23.79 2.59 -48.75
N SER A 150 -25.06 2.83 -48.44
CA SER A 150 -26.11 1.83 -48.62
C SER A 150 -26.49 1.66 -50.08
N THR A 151 -26.51 2.77 -50.83
CA THR A 151 -26.89 2.78 -52.25
C THR A 151 -25.68 2.58 -53.16
N TYR A 152 -24.53 3.19 -52.85
CA TYR A 152 -23.39 3.26 -53.75
C TYR A 152 -22.14 2.51 -53.25
N GLY A 153 -22.24 1.85 -52.10
CA GLY A 153 -21.10 1.15 -51.47
C GLY A 153 -20.05 2.09 -50.90
N THR A 154 -18.90 1.53 -50.53
CA THR A 154 -17.75 2.26 -49.99
C THR A 154 -16.55 2.16 -50.93
N HIS A 155 -15.56 3.03 -50.76
CA HIS A 155 -14.23 2.83 -51.33
C HIS A 155 -13.16 2.85 -50.23
N LEU A 156 -12.16 1.98 -50.40
CA LEU A 156 -11.05 1.84 -49.47
C LEU A 156 -9.97 2.89 -49.77
N HIS A 157 -9.63 3.67 -48.75
CA HIS A 157 -8.44 4.50 -48.74
C HIS A 157 -7.31 3.78 -48.01
N TYR A 158 -6.08 4.05 -48.45
CA TYR A 158 -4.89 3.72 -47.69
C TYR A 158 -3.94 4.91 -47.66
N GLN A 159 -3.24 5.07 -46.54
CA GLN A 159 -2.21 6.08 -46.37
C GLN A 159 -1.06 5.52 -45.54
N ASP A 160 0.15 5.58 -46.11
CA ASP A 160 1.37 5.26 -45.39
C ASP A 160 1.83 6.47 -44.56
N ARG A 161 2.21 6.20 -43.31
CA ARG A 161 2.73 7.21 -42.38
C ARG A 161 3.89 6.65 -41.59
N GLU A 162 4.92 7.46 -41.44
CA GLU A 162 5.98 7.19 -40.46
C GLU A 162 5.41 7.35 -39.05
N VAL A 163 5.58 6.34 -38.20
CA VAL A 163 5.11 6.35 -36.81
C VAL A 163 6.17 5.82 -35.86
N PHE A 164 6.15 6.33 -34.62
CA PHE A 164 6.97 5.74 -33.56
C PHE A 164 6.47 4.33 -33.21
N GLN A 165 7.42 3.44 -32.96
CA GLN A 165 7.13 2.09 -32.50
C GLN A 165 6.49 2.13 -31.11
N ARG A 166 5.62 1.17 -30.83
CA ARG A 166 4.96 1.01 -29.52
C ARG A 166 5.32 -0.35 -28.97
N GLU A 167 5.73 -0.37 -27.70
CA GLU A 167 5.95 -1.59 -26.94
C GLU A 167 4.78 -1.77 -25.98
N PHE A 168 4.11 -2.92 -26.08
CA PHE A 168 3.04 -3.28 -25.16
C PHE A 168 3.61 -4.06 -23.98
N HIS A 169 3.34 -3.60 -22.77
CA HIS A 169 3.62 -4.33 -21.54
C HIS A 169 2.35 -5.00 -21.06
N GLU A 170 2.41 -6.32 -20.95
CA GLU A 170 1.27 -7.15 -20.53
C GLU A 170 0.85 -6.89 -19.08
N PRO A 171 -0.46 -7.05 -18.76
CA PRO A 171 -0.93 -7.06 -17.38
C PRO A 171 -0.13 -8.01 -16.50
N ARG A 172 0.22 -7.57 -15.28
CA ARG A 172 0.94 -8.41 -14.31
C ARG A 172 0.00 -9.27 -13.45
N MET A 173 -1.24 -8.83 -13.28
CA MET A 173 -2.28 -9.52 -12.50
C MET A 173 -1.88 -9.84 -11.06
N TYR A 174 -0.93 -9.10 -10.47
CA TYR A 174 -0.55 -9.30 -9.07
C TYR A 174 -1.72 -9.03 -8.14
N ARG A 175 -1.89 -9.88 -7.15
CA ARG A 175 -2.94 -9.80 -6.15
C ARG A 175 -2.37 -9.34 -4.83
N LEU A 176 -3.13 -8.51 -4.13
CA LEU A 176 -2.83 -8.15 -2.74
C LEU A 176 -3.31 -9.28 -1.85
N THR A 177 -2.41 -9.76 -1.01
CA THR A 177 -2.66 -10.74 0.03
C THR A 177 -2.55 -10.05 1.39
N ILE A 178 -3.62 -10.11 2.17
CA ILE A 178 -3.74 -9.49 3.49
C ILE A 178 -3.91 -10.59 4.53
N GLU A 179 -3.00 -10.63 5.49
CA GLU A 179 -3.03 -11.58 6.61
C GLU A 179 -3.08 -10.82 7.93
N MET A 180 -3.98 -11.22 8.85
CA MET A 180 -3.96 -10.71 10.22
C MET A 180 -2.89 -11.44 11.04
N LEU A 181 -1.83 -10.72 11.42
CA LEU A 181 -0.73 -11.26 12.22
C LEU A 181 -1.04 -11.25 13.72
N ARG A 182 -1.70 -10.19 14.20
CA ARG A 182 -2.05 -9.98 15.61
C ARG A 182 -3.40 -9.27 15.70
N ASP A 183 -4.30 -9.84 16.49
CA ASP A 183 -5.60 -9.25 16.78
C ASP A 183 -5.46 -8.05 17.73
N GLY A 184 -6.36 -7.08 17.59
CA GLY A 184 -6.49 -5.97 18.53
C GLY A 184 -7.21 -6.42 19.80
N ALA A 185 -7.01 -5.71 20.91
CA ALA A 185 -7.71 -5.99 22.18
C ALA A 185 -9.20 -5.57 22.16
N GLY A 186 -9.94 -5.93 21.10
CA GLY A 186 -11.35 -5.58 20.87
C GLY A 186 -11.61 -4.10 20.57
N GLY A 187 -12.86 -3.77 20.24
CA GLY A 187 -13.30 -2.39 19.96
C GLY A 187 -12.72 -1.83 18.66
N ASP A 188 -12.18 -0.61 18.71
CA ASP A 188 -11.51 0.05 17.58
C ASP A 188 -9.96 0.02 17.71
N ASN A 189 -9.44 -0.91 18.51
CA ASN A 189 -8.01 -1.08 18.68
C ASN A 189 -7.37 -1.60 17.38
N PRO A 190 -6.17 -1.10 17.02
CA PRO A 190 -5.51 -1.51 15.79
C PRO A 190 -5.07 -2.97 15.86
N SER A 191 -5.32 -3.71 14.78
CA SER A 191 -4.76 -5.04 14.55
C SER A 191 -3.54 -4.94 13.62
N ALA A 192 -2.60 -5.87 13.73
CA ALA A 192 -1.44 -5.94 12.86
C ALA A 192 -1.76 -6.78 11.62
N TYR A 193 -1.55 -6.20 10.44
CA TYR A 193 -1.75 -6.87 9.18
C TYR A 193 -0.46 -6.88 8.36
N ARG A 194 -0.17 -8.03 7.75
CA ARG A 194 0.75 -8.12 6.63
C ARG A 194 -0.03 -7.86 5.35
N VAL A 195 0.45 -6.93 4.52
CA VAL A 195 -0.05 -6.71 3.17
C VAL A 195 1.10 -6.98 2.20
N ALA A 196 0.94 -8.02 1.38
CA ALA A 196 1.95 -8.47 0.43
C ALA A 196 1.36 -8.59 -0.96
N LEU A 197 2.20 -8.56 -1.99
CA LEU A 197 1.82 -9.07 -3.30
C LEU A 197 2.13 -10.56 -3.39
N ASP A 198 1.31 -11.31 -4.13
CA ASP A 198 1.39 -12.76 -4.29
C ASP A 198 2.51 -13.24 -5.23
N HIS A 199 3.46 -12.37 -5.55
CA HIS A 199 4.58 -12.65 -6.44
C HIS A 199 5.92 -12.46 -5.73
N GLN A 200 6.87 -13.36 -6.00
CA GLN A 200 8.24 -13.27 -5.49
C GLN A 200 9.16 -12.76 -6.60
N LEU A 201 10.11 -11.91 -6.24
CA LEU A 201 11.09 -11.35 -7.16
C LEU A 201 12.46 -11.97 -6.93
N ASP A 202 13.10 -12.37 -8.03
CA ASP A 202 14.50 -12.78 -8.05
C ASP A 202 15.40 -11.58 -8.36
N ARG A 203 16.30 -11.26 -7.43
CA ARG A 203 17.28 -10.18 -7.53
C ARG A 203 18.29 -10.36 -8.66
N GLY A 204 18.49 -11.58 -9.15
CA GLY A 204 19.36 -11.87 -10.29
C GLY A 204 18.76 -11.45 -11.64
N THR A 205 17.47 -11.11 -11.69
CA THR A 205 16.81 -10.77 -12.96
C THR A 205 17.17 -9.34 -13.43
N PRO A 206 17.46 -9.13 -14.72
CA PRO A 206 17.77 -7.79 -15.25
C PRO A 206 16.64 -6.77 -15.08
N ALA A 207 15.39 -7.24 -14.98
CA ALA A 207 14.20 -6.40 -14.81
C ALA A 207 13.82 -6.17 -13.32
N PHE A 208 14.62 -6.66 -12.37
CA PHE A 208 14.30 -6.65 -10.94
C PHE A 208 13.86 -5.28 -10.42
N ASP A 209 14.65 -4.23 -10.66
CA ASP A 209 14.36 -2.89 -10.14
C ASP A 209 13.06 -2.30 -10.71
N GLN A 210 12.79 -2.56 -11.99
CA GLN A 210 11.59 -2.08 -12.66
C GLN A 210 10.34 -2.78 -12.10
N GLU A 211 10.42 -4.09 -11.92
CA GLU A 211 9.32 -4.90 -11.42
C GLU A 211 9.08 -4.65 -9.92
N LEU A 212 10.16 -4.51 -9.13
CA LEU A 212 10.08 -4.10 -7.73
C LEU A 212 9.42 -2.72 -7.61
N LEU A 213 9.84 -1.72 -8.39
CA LEU A 213 9.22 -0.41 -8.34
C LEU A 213 7.74 -0.45 -8.73
N PHE A 214 7.34 -1.32 -9.66
CA PHE A 214 5.94 -1.55 -10.01
C PHE A 214 5.14 -2.09 -8.83
N MET A 215 5.67 -3.12 -8.17
CA MET A 215 5.09 -3.76 -6.99
C MET A 215 5.01 -2.82 -5.78
N LEU A 216 6.05 -2.02 -5.53
CA LEU A 216 6.04 -1.00 -4.47
C LEU A 216 5.00 0.08 -4.74
N ASN A 217 4.78 0.46 -6.01
CA ASN A 217 3.73 1.40 -6.37
C ASN A 217 2.33 0.79 -6.16
N LEU A 218 2.12 -0.50 -6.40
CA LEU A 218 0.86 -1.16 -6.07
C LEU A 218 0.56 -1.11 -4.57
N LEU A 219 1.55 -1.41 -3.72
CA LEU A 219 1.39 -1.24 -2.27
C LEU A 219 1.14 0.23 -1.90
N GLN A 220 1.90 1.16 -2.49
CA GLN A 220 1.74 2.58 -2.22
C GLN A 220 0.34 3.09 -2.62
N GLU A 221 -0.20 2.67 -3.76
CA GLU A 221 -1.53 3.07 -4.23
C GLU A 221 -2.63 2.55 -3.30
N ASN A 222 -2.50 1.32 -2.80
CA ASN A 222 -3.57 0.64 -2.06
C ASN A 222 -3.52 0.83 -0.54
N VAL A 223 -2.33 0.91 0.05
CA VAL A 223 -2.14 0.99 1.51
C VAL A 223 -1.24 2.14 1.98
N GLY A 224 -0.71 2.95 1.05
CA GLY A 224 0.08 4.15 1.37
C GLY A 224 1.45 3.87 1.99
N ALA A 225 1.91 2.63 1.89
CA ALA A 225 3.21 2.19 2.37
C ALA A 225 3.87 1.28 1.32
N ALA A 226 5.19 1.18 1.37
CA ALA A 226 5.98 0.35 0.47
C ALA A 226 7.15 -0.24 1.24
N GLY A 227 7.45 -1.52 1.00
CA GLY A 227 8.43 -2.28 1.74
C GLY A 227 8.79 -3.58 1.03
N VAL A 228 9.82 -4.24 1.55
CA VAL A 228 10.32 -5.50 1.01
C VAL A 228 10.76 -6.39 2.16
N PHE A 229 10.55 -7.68 1.99
CA PHE A 229 10.98 -8.72 2.92
C PHE A 229 11.65 -9.86 2.16
N SER A 230 12.43 -10.69 2.84
CA SER A 230 12.83 -11.98 2.28
C SER A 230 11.57 -12.81 1.97
N SER A 231 11.61 -13.58 0.89
CA SER A 231 10.53 -14.53 0.56
C SER A 231 10.27 -15.55 1.68
N GLY A 232 11.29 -15.88 2.47
CA GLY A 232 11.21 -16.79 3.62
C GLY A 232 10.96 -16.10 4.97
N ALA A 233 10.60 -14.80 4.98
CA ALA A 233 10.39 -14.06 6.22
C ALA A 233 9.29 -14.70 7.08
N SER A 234 9.57 -14.87 8.37
CA SER A 234 8.62 -15.43 9.34
C SER A 234 7.59 -14.39 9.77
N ARG A 235 6.52 -14.85 10.45
CA ARG A 235 5.52 -13.93 11.03
C ARG A 235 6.17 -12.96 12.03
N GLU A 236 7.15 -13.43 12.78
CA GLU A 236 7.93 -12.65 13.74
C GLU A 236 8.76 -11.58 13.04
N ASP A 237 9.34 -11.86 11.87
CA ASP A 237 10.06 -10.84 11.07
C ASP A 237 9.12 -9.69 10.66
N TYR A 238 7.91 -10.02 10.22
CA TYR A 238 6.90 -9.02 9.89
C TYR A 238 6.46 -8.20 11.12
N LEU A 239 6.20 -8.86 12.26
CA LEU A 239 5.83 -8.19 13.51
C LEU A 239 6.99 -7.35 14.07
N GLY A 240 8.23 -7.80 13.88
CA GLY A 240 9.48 -7.10 14.21
C GLY A 240 9.53 -5.69 13.64
N THR A 241 8.95 -5.48 12.46
CA THR A 241 8.89 -4.13 11.85
C THR A 241 7.93 -3.17 12.55
N LEU A 242 6.89 -3.67 13.24
CA LEU A 242 6.03 -2.83 14.08
C LEU A 242 6.73 -2.39 15.36
N HIS A 243 7.68 -3.19 15.85
CA HIS A 243 8.53 -2.82 16.98
C HIS A 243 9.53 -1.69 16.62
N LEU A 244 9.70 -1.40 15.33
CA LEU A 244 10.67 -0.44 14.78
C LEU A 244 10.05 0.86 14.25
N ASP A 245 8.92 1.30 14.82
CA ASP A 245 8.40 2.66 14.56
C ASP A 245 9.20 3.76 15.29
N TRP A 246 10.32 3.41 15.92
CA TRP A 246 11.27 4.34 16.52
C TRP A 246 12.57 4.35 15.71
N GLN A 247 12.90 5.50 15.11
CA GLN A 247 14.23 5.74 14.58
C GLN A 247 15.19 5.97 15.75
N VAL A 248 16.19 5.10 15.85
CA VAL A 248 17.20 5.13 16.90
C VAL A 248 18.40 5.95 16.42
N PHE A 249 18.76 6.97 17.20
CA PHE A 249 19.94 7.81 16.96
C PHE A 249 20.95 7.58 18.09
N PRO A 250 22.23 7.31 17.79
CA PRO A 250 23.23 7.19 18.83
C PRO A 250 23.40 8.53 19.57
N PRO A 251 23.82 8.52 20.84
CA PRO A 251 24.19 9.72 21.56
C PRO A 251 25.38 10.36 20.86
N GLY A 252 25.37 11.69 20.76
CA GLY A 252 26.34 12.42 19.97
C GLY A 252 26.12 13.92 20.11
N ASN A 253 26.49 14.68 19.07
CA ASN A 253 26.30 16.12 19.07
C ASN A 253 24.81 16.46 19.13
N GLN A 254 24.40 17.26 20.13
CA GLN A 254 23.01 17.68 20.30
C GLN A 254 22.45 18.36 19.05
N ALA A 255 23.25 19.16 18.34
CA ALA A 255 22.81 19.83 17.11
C ALA A 255 22.46 18.83 15.99
N GLU A 256 23.19 17.71 15.91
CA GLU A 256 22.94 16.65 14.92
C GLU A 256 21.68 15.86 15.28
N ILE A 257 21.50 15.55 16.56
CA ILE A 257 20.30 14.86 17.07
C ILE A 257 19.07 15.75 16.85
N VAL A 258 19.13 17.04 17.17
CA VAL A 258 18.03 17.98 16.93
C VAL A 258 17.71 18.06 15.44
N ARG A 259 18.72 18.18 14.57
CA ARG A 259 18.50 18.18 13.12
C ARG A 259 17.87 16.87 12.62
N ALA A 260 18.31 15.73 13.15
CA ALA A 260 17.76 14.42 12.81
C ALA A 260 16.32 14.24 13.35
N MET A 261 16.01 14.82 14.50
CA MET A 261 14.69 14.87 15.14
C MET A 261 13.73 15.89 14.50
N ALA A 262 14.25 16.96 13.91
CA ALA A 262 13.48 18.02 13.24
C ALA A 262 13.34 17.80 11.73
N GLY A 263 14.17 16.93 11.13
CA GLY A 263 14.46 16.83 9.68
C GLY A 263 13.34 16.49 8.68
N GLY A 264 12.06 16.59 9.06
CA GLY A 264 10.96 16.69 8.10
C GLY A 264 10.76 18.16 7.70
N ARG A 265 10.63 18.46 6.40
CA ARG A 265 10.52 19.81 5.79
C ARG A 265 9.36 20.72 6.27
N ARG A 266 8.75 20.45 7.44
CA ARG A 266 7.55 21.13 7.97
C ARG A 266 7.55 21.36 9.49
N ALA A 267 8.63 21.11 10.22
CA ALA A 267 8.65 21.43 11.65
C ALA A 267 8.55 22.95 11.88
N SER A 268 7.66 23.40 12.76
CA SER A 268 7.58 24.81 13.13
C SER A 268 8.79 25.22 13.98
N ARG A 269 9.13 26.52 14.04
CA ARG A 269 10.19 27.02 14.93
C ARG A 269 9.92 26.68 16.40
N GLU A 270 8.66 26.58 16.78
CA GLU A 270 8.22 26.21 18.13
C GLU A 270 8.45 24.71 18.39
N GLU A 271 8.09 23.83 17.44
CA GLU A 271 8.38 22.40 17.54
C GLU A 271 9.90 22.14 17.63
N GLU A 272 10.71 22.85 16.85
CA GLU A 272 12.17 22.75 16.90
C GLU A 272 12.73 23.20 18.26
N ALA A 273 12.16 24.26 18.85
CA ALA A 273 12.54 24.72 20.18
C ALA A 273 12.19 23.69 21.28
N ILE A 274 11.01 23.07 21.20
CA ILE A 274 10.59 22.00 22.11
C ILE A 274 11.54 20.81 21.99
N VAL A 275 11.81 20.34 20.77
CA VAL A 275 12.73 19.22 20.51
C VAL A 275 14.13 19.55 21.06
N THR A 276 14.63 20.75 20.82
CA THR A 276 15.94 21.20 21.35
C THR A 276 15.97 21.13 22.88
N ASN A 277 14.92 21.63 23.52
CA ASN A 277 14.80 21.58 24.98
C ASN A 277 14.77 20.14 25.51
N ARG A 278 14.02 19.23 24.86
CA ARG A 278 13.95 17.81 25.26
C ARG A 278 15.24 17.07 25.05
N VAL A 279 15.91 17.26 23.92
CA VAL A 279 17.23 16.67 23.67
C VAL A 279 18.23 17.15 24.73
N ALA A 280 18.24 18.43 25.07
CA ALA A 280 19.10 18.97 26.12
C ALA A 280 18.76 18.40 27.51
N LEU A 281 17.47 18.28 27.85
CA LEU A 281 17.01 17.69 29.11
C LEU A 281 17.43 16.23 29.25
N PHE A 282 17.16 15.42 28.22
CA PHE A 282 17.46 13.98 28.23
C PHE A 282 18.97 13.74 28.25
N SER A 283 19.75 14.55 27.52
CA SER A 283 21.21 14.45 27.49
C SER A 283 21.86 14.54 28.88
N ARG A 284 21.26 15.28 29.83
CA ARG A 284 21.78 15.42 31.20
C ARG A 284 21.88 14.11 31.95
N LEU A 285 21.12 13.09 31.53
CA LEU A 285 21.07 11.78 32.17
C LEU A 285 21.75 10.68 31.33
N ARG A 286 22.51 11.08 30.30
CA ARG A 286 23.32 10.21 29.41
C ARG A 286 22.54 9.01 28.84
N PRO A 287 21.61 9.23 27.89
CA PRO A 287 20.92 8.13 27.23
C PRO A 287 21.87 7.31 26.35
N ARG A 288 21.56 6.01 26.18
CA ARG A 288 22.22 5.10 25.23
C ARG A 288 21.81 5.37 23.79
N ALA A 289 20.62 5.92 23.59
CA ALA A 289 20.12 6.33 22.29
C ALA A 289 18.98 7.35 22.41
N PHE A 290 18.77 8.12 21.36
CA PHE A 290 17.58 8.95 21.16
C PHE A 290 16.61 8.26 20.22
N LEU A 291 15.31 8.42 20.46
CA LEU A 291 14.25 7.76 19.72
C LEU A 291 13.35 8.80 19.07
N ARG A 292 13.14 8.71 17.76
CA ARG A 292 12.13 9.52 17.04
C ARG A 292 11.05 8.61 16.53
N GLY A 293 9.79 8.88 16.84
CA GLY A 293 8.72 8.11 16.23
C GLY A 293 8.66 8.32 14.71
N SER A 294 8.34 7.28 13.96
CA SER A 294 7.99 7.31 12.55
C SER A 294 6.49 7.03 12.34
N GLY A 295 5.98 7.34 11.15
CA GLY A 295 4.57 7.08 10.81
C GLY A 295 3.58 7.71 11.80
N GLY A 296 2.77 6.87 12.45
CA GLY A 296 1.76 7.27 13.44
C GLY A 296 2.34 7.85 14.74
N LEU A 297 3.62 7.60 15.02
CA LEU A 297 4.35 8.15 16.17
C LEU A 297 5.21 9.37 15.81
N SER A 298 5.07 9.93 14.61
CA SER A 298 5.94 11.03 14.11
C SER A 298 6.00 12.30 14.98
N SER A 299 5.02 12.49 15.87
CA SER A 299 4.97 13.59 16.84
C SER A 299 5.66 13.26 18.17
N TYR A 300 6.30 12.10 18.30
CA TYR A 300 6.96 11.67 19.53
C TYR A 300 8.47 11.74 19.45
N VAL A 301 9.08 12.23 20.53
CA VAL A 301 10.52 12.21 20.78
C VAL A 301 10.79 11.49 22.09
N GLY A 302 11.87 10.74 22.14
CA GLY A 302 12.24 9.95 23.30
C GLY A 302 13.73 9.70 23.43
N ALA A 303 14.10 9.05 24.52
CA ALA A 303 15.45 8.62 24.80
C ALA A 303 15.44 7.30 25.57
N GLN A 304 16.37 6.42 25.22
CA GLN A 304 16.57 5.12 25.83
C GLN A 304 17.77 5.17 26.78
N TYR A 305 17.60 4.70 28.01
CA TYR A 305 18.64 4.69 29.04
C TYR A 305 19.09 3.27 29.41
N ALA A 306 18.22 2.28 29.19
CA ALA A 306 18.49 0.87 29.31
C ALA A 306 17.63 0.11 28.29
N ASP A 307 17.88 -1.18 28.13
CA ASP A 307 17.10 -2.01 27.21
C ASP A 307 15.61 -2.04 27.60
N ASP A 308 15.32 -1.86 28.90
CA ASP A 308 13.99 -1.87 29.53
C ASP A 308 13.58 -0.51 30.12
N LEU A 309 14.26 0.60 29.74
CA LEU A 309 14.00 1.93 30.30
C LEU A 309 14.02 3.01 29.21
N VAL A 310 12.82 3.47 28.84
CA VAL A 310 12.61 4.45 27.78
C VAL A 310 11.74 5.60 28.27
N VAL A 311 12.07 6.81 27.82
CA VAL A 311 11.28 8.01 28.06
C VAL A 311 10.80 8.55 26.74
N PHE A 312 9.57 9.02 26.66
CA PHE A 312 9.05 9.63 25.45
C PHE A 312 7.96 10.66 25.72
N GLU A 313 7.81 11.60 24.80
CA GLU A 313 6.88 12.71 24.89
C GLU A 313 6.34 13.06 23.50
N ASN A 314 5.06 13.40 23.42
CA ASN A 314 4.47 13.93 22.21
C ASN A 314 4.68 15.45 22.17
N ILE A 315 5.42 15.95 21.19
CA ILE A 315 5.78 17.38 21.09
C ILE A 315 4.65 18.25 20.55
N LYS A 316 3.60 17.65 19.97
CA LYS A 316 2.46 18.40 19.40
C LYS A 316 1.28 18.48 20.34
N TYR A 317 1.01 17.39 21.06
CA TYR A 317 -0.20 17.23 21.86
C TYR A 317 0.07 16.46 23.15
N GLY A 318 -0.38 17.02 24.26
CA GLY A 318 -0.28 16.37 25.58
C GLY A 318 0.66 17.13 26.50
N ASN A 319 0.27 17.24 27.77
CA ASN A 319 1.02 17.97 28.79
C ASN A 319 1.74 16.99 29.74
N ALA A 320 2.41 15.99 29.21
CA ALA A 320 3.12 15.00 30.02
C ALA A 320 4.20 14.25 29.25
N LEU A 321 5.25 13.90 29.98
CA LEU A 321 6.28 12.94 29.61
C LEU A 321 5.93 11.57 30.21
N TYR A 322 6.26 10.51 29.49
CA TYR A 322 6.03 9.13 29.89
C TYR A 322 7.36 8.41 30.06
N ILE A 323 7.51 7.68 31.17
CA ILE A 323 8.64 6.80 31.45
C ILE A 323 8.10 5.38 31.44
N LEU A 324 8.59 4.56 30.52
CA LEU A 324 8.19 3.19 30.31
C LEU A 324 9.25 2.23 30.83
N TYR A 325 8.77 1.07 31.28
CA TYR A 325 9.56 0.00 31.86
C TYR A 325 9.31 -1.31 31.10
N ASP A 326 10.25 -2.24 31.25
CA ASP A 326 10.14 -3.62 30.77
C ASP A 326 9.73 -3.67 29.29
N ASN A 327 8.46 -3.99 28.99
CA ASN A 327 7.90 -4.12 27.65
C ASN A 327 7.56 -2.76 26.99
N TRP A 328 8.46 -1.78 27.07
CA TRP A 328 8.19 -0.42 26.58
C TRP A 328 7.85 -0.38 25.09
N GLU A 329 8.33 -1.34 24.29
CA GLU A 329 8.05 -1.47 22.86
C GLU A 329 6.55 -1.69 22.60
N GLU A 330 5.87 -2.49 23.43
CA GLU A 330 4.42 -2.70 23.33
C GLU A 330 3.66 -1.48 23.84
N VAL A 331 4.11 -0.95 24.98
CA VAL A 331 3.43 0.15 25.69
C VAL A 331 3.50 1.45 24.89
N SER A 332 4.61 1.71 24.21
CA SER A 332 4.82 2.90 23.39
C SER A 332 3.90 2.98 22.16
N GLN A 333 3.29 1.86 21.76
CA GLN A 333 2.33 1.77 20.66
C GLN A 333 0.88 2.05 21.10
N ARG A 334 0.60 2.07 22.41
CA ARG A 334 -0.74 2.33 22.94
C ARG A 334 -1.11 3.80 22.74
N SER A 335 -2.36 4.06 22.40
CA SER A 335 -2.85 5.44 22.35
C SER A 335 -2.83 6.06 23.75
N ARG A 336 -2.76 7.40 23.84
CA ARG A 336 -2.84 8.10 25.13
C ARG A 336 -4.05 7.67 25.96
N LEU A 337 -5.19 7.45 25.32
CA LEU A 337 -6.42 7.00 25.99
C LEU A 337 -6.28 5.58 26.53
N GLU A 338 -5.61 4.68 25.80
CA GLU A 338 -5.31 3.32 26.26
C GLU A 338 -4.33 3.33 27.43
N LEU A 339 -3.25 4.12 27.37
CA LEU A 339 -2.30 4.27 28.48
C LEU A 339 -3.00 4.77 29.75
N LEU A 340 -3.92 5.73 29.63
CA LEU A 340 -4.63 6.28 30.78
C LEU A 340 -5.75 5.38 31.32
N ARG A 341 -6.25 4.43 30.52
CA ARG A 341 -7.34 3.51 30.92
C ARG A 341 -6.84 2.14 31.36
N GLY A 342 -5.70 1.68 30.85
CA GLY A 342 -5.12 0.38 31.17
C GLY A 342 -4.58 0.34 32.59
N THR A 343 -4.84 -0.74 33.31
CA THR A 343 -4.29 -1.03 34.65
C THR A 343 -3.23 -2.13 34.62
N ASP A 344 -2.96 -2.70 33.43
CA ASP A 344 -2.10 -3.84 33.17
C ASP A 344 -0.63 -3.46 32.91
N VAL A 345 -0.32 -2.16 32.85
CA VAL A 345 1.00 -1.66 32.45
C VAL A 345 1.58 -0.73 33.50
N SER A 346 2.85 -0.99 33.86
CA SER A 346 3.64 -0.10 34.70
C SER A 346 4.31 1.00 33.85
N PHE A 347 3.97 2.25 34.12
CA PHE A 347 4.66 3.41 33.57
C PHE A 347 4.51 4.60 34.53
N ASP A 348 5.47 5.53 34.49
CA ASP A 348 5.34 6.81 35.18
C ASP A 348 4.92 7.90 34.20
N ARG A 349 3.90 8.68 34.59
CA ARG A 349 3.44 9.85 33.84
C ARG A 349 3.83 11.12 34.58
N VAL A 350 4.74 11.89 34.00
CA VAL A 350 5.21 13.16 34.53
C VAL A 350 4.45 14.29 33.83
N VAL A 351 3.44 14.86 34.49
CA VAL A 351 2.68 16.01 33.98
C VAL A 351 3.55 17.26 34.02
N HIS A 352 3.56 18.08 32.97
CA HIS A 352 4.31 19.34 32.97
C HIS A 352 3.60 20.40 33.83
N ALA A 353 3.77 20.27 35.14
CA ALA A 353 3.51 21.31 36.13
C ALA A 353 4.85 21.94 36.56
N GLU A 354 4.82 23.01 37.35
CA GLU A 354 6.05 23.63 37.86
C GLU A 354 6.96 22.60 38.55
N GLY A 355 8.24 22.54 38.15
CA GLY A 355 9.23 21.63 38.70
C GLY A 355 9.21 20.19 38.16
N TRP A 356 8.42 19.90 37.12
CA TRP A 356 8.30 18.56 36.55
C TRP A 356 9.64 17.98 36.05
N GLU A 357 10.56 18.81 35.54
CA GLU A 357 11.88 18.34 35.08
C GLU A 357 12.68 17.72 36.23
N GLY A 358 12.54 18.27 37.44
CA GLY A 358 13.17 17.73 38.65
C GLY A 358 12.54 16.41 39.10
N ILE A 359 11.22 16.26 38.92
CA ILE A 359 10.50 14.99 39.16
C ILE A 359 11.02 13.93 38.20
N PHE A 360 11.05 14.25 36.90
CA PHE A 360 11.59 13.38 35.85
C PHE A 360 13.01 12.91 36.18
N GLN A 361 13.92 13.84 36.49
CA GLN A 361 15.32 13.51 36.84
C GLN A 361 15.41 12.56 38.04
N ARG A 362 14.60 12.81 39.08
CA ARG A 362 14.61 11.99 40.30
C ARG A 362 14.11 10.55 40.05
N ILE A 363 13.03 10.40 39.28
CA ILE A 363 12.50 9.08 38.90
C ILE A 363 13.57 8.34 38.09
N LEU A 364 14.11 8.98 37.06
CA LEU A 364 15.06 8.31 36.18
C LEU A 364 16.37 7.94 36.89
N GLN A 365 16.91 8.82 37.74
CA GLN A 365 18.10 8.51 38.55
C GLN A 365 17.86 7.32 39.50
N LYS A 366 16.68 7.24 40.11
CA LYS A 366 16.30 6.09 40.95
C LYS A 366 16.28 4.80 40.13
N GLU A 367 15.68 4.83 38.94
CA GLU A 367 15.58 3.66 38.05
C GLU A 367 16.93 3.24 37.45
N LYS A 368 17.80 4.21 37.12
CA LYS A 368 19.20 3.94 36.73
C LYS A 368 19.99 3.31 37.86
N ARG A 369 19.87 3.82 39.10
CA ARG A 369 20.52 3.24 40.29
C ARG A 369 20.06 1.80 40.56
N ARG A 370 18.76 1.53 40.45
CA ARG A 370 18.20 0.17 40.56
C ARG A 370 18.84 -0.80 39.57
N ARG A 371 19.10 -0.32 38.34
CA ARG A 371 19.75 -1.08 37.25
C ARG A 371 21.28 -1.02 37.28
N ARG A 372 21.88 -0.37 38.27
CA ARG A 372 23.34 -0.15 38.39
C ARG A 372 23.97 0.57 37.18
N ILE A 373 23.19 1.42 36.51
CA ILE A 373 23.64 2.25 35.40
C ILE A 373 24.24 3.55 35.98
N ARG A 374 25.46 3.89 35.57
CA ARG A 374 26.14 5.11 36.01
C ARG A 374 25.58 6.33 35.26
N ASP A 375 25.60 7.48 35.94
CA ASP A 375 25.26 8.77 35.34
C ASP A 375 26.35 9.30 34.42
#